data_AF-A0A6B3B4C5-F1
#
_entry.id   AF-A0A6B3B4C5-F1
#
_cell.length_a   1.000
_cell.length_b   1.000
_cell.length_c   1.000
_cell.angle_alpha   90.00
_cell.angle_beta   90.00
_cell.angle_gamma   90.00
#
_symmetry.space_group_name_H-M   'P 1'
#
loop_
_entity.id
_entity.type
_entity.pdbx_description
1 polymer ?
#
loop_
_entity_poly.entity_id
_entity_poly.type
_entity_poly.pdbx_seq_one_letter_code
_entity_poly.pdbx_strand_id
1 'polypeptide(L)'
;MSATRQRERTPDGELLAAAAQLRVDAVRDGLGEGPVRWGLGVAVVVADLDVETFIAGAAGFALTLPDDAREGWYRSFTRTVFLAGHPATVAALHPYRQATDDARCAWYGPARRSALQPLSRLLRAFHGPVPVEVADGPLTVRLPGTPSGRVVDMVVAVGGVSTGEYLVHVHHLIAEAALRGLLRPGDALRVEHRQTLDAAEFRDDLAPARADHVQTRIVPSRTEPEHLRLYGLLTPNRLEGTN
;
A
#
# COMPACT_ATOMS: atom_id res chain seq x y z
N MET A 1 -21.32 -31.58 22.02
CA MET A 1 -21.44 -30.22 22.57
C MET A 1 -20.11 -29.51 22.39
N SER A 2 -19.89 -28.88 21.23
CA SER A 2 -18.73 -27.99 21.04
C SER A 2 -19.07 -26.65 21.63
N ALA A 3 -18.44 -26.31 22.75
CA ALA A 3 -18.48 -24.96 23.30
C ALA A 3 -17.72 -24.05 22.34
N THR A 4 -18.45 -23.37 21.47
CA THR A 4 -17.99 -22.19 20.75
C THR A 4 -17.57 -21.17 21.80
N ARG A 5 -16.29 -21.16 22.18
CA ARG A 5 -15.71 -20.07 22.97
C ARG A 5 -15.77 -18.84 22.09
N GLN A 6 -16.80 -18.03 22.32
CA GLN A 6 -16.89 -16.65 21.88
C GLN A 6 -15.74 -15.91 22.59
N ARG A 7 -14.54 -15.94 21.97
CA ARG A 7 -13.38 -15.22 22.50
C ARG A 7 -13.74 -13.75 22.48
N GLU A 8 -13.84 -13.15 23.67
CA GLU A 8 -13.98 -11.71 23.83
C GLU A 8 -12.84 -11.03 23.07
N ARG A 9 -13.20 -10.18 22.11
CA ARG A 9 -12.21 -9.36 21.41
C ARG A 9 -11.76 -8.29 22.37
N THR A 10 -10.47 -8.02 22.40
CA THR A 10 -9.96 -6.84 23.11
C THR A 10 -10.54 -5.57 22.47
N PRO A 11 -10.71 -4.48 23.22
CA PRO A 11 -11.18 -3.20 22.67
C PRO A 11 -10.40 -2.75 21.43
N ASP A 12 -9.09 -3.00 21.39
CA ASP A 12 -8.23 -2.68 20.25
C ASP A 12 -8.50 -3.59 19.05
N GLY A 13 -8.76 -4.88 19.30
CA GLY A 13 -9.16 -5.83 18.26
C GLY A 13 -10.51 -5.46 17.61
N GLU A 14 -11.46 -4.93 18.39
CA GLU A 14 -12.73 -4.42 17.87
C GLU A 14 -12.55 -3.16 17.03
N LEU A 15 -11.73 -2.21 17.51
CA LEU A 15 -11.38 -0.99 16.78
C LEU A 15 -10.74 -1.31 15.42
N LEU A 16 -9.74 -2.20 15.40
CA LEU A 16 -9.07 -2.62 14.18
C LEU A 16 -10.01 -3.37 13.23
N ALA A 17 -10.90 -4.21 13.76
CA ALA A 17 -11.88 -4.91 12.93
C ALA A 17 -12.88 -3.95 12.29
N ALA A 18 -13.37 -2.95 13.02
CA ALA A 18 -14.27 -1.92 12.49
C ALA A 18 -13.58 -1.10 11.39
N ALA A 19 -12.36 -0.62 11.62
CA ALA A 19 -11.60 0.13 10.63
C ALA A 19 -11.26 -0.71 9.37
N ALA A 20 -10.92 -1.99 9.55
CA ALA A 20 -10.68 -2.90 8.43
C ALA A 20 -11.94 -3.16 7.61
N GLN A 21 -13.10 -3.28 8.26
CA GLN A 21 -14.39 -3.48 7.58
C GLN A 21 -14.77 -2.27 6.74
N LEU A 22 -14.66 -1.05 7.28
CA LEU A 22 -14.91 0.19 6.54
C LEU A 22 -14.03 0.31 5.28
N ARG A 23 -12.75 -0.09 5.37
CA ARG A 23 -11.86 -0.16 4.21
C ARG A 23 -12.36 -1.15 3.16
N VAL A 24 -12.82 -2.33 3.59
CA VAL A 24 -13.36 -3.36 2.68
C VAL A 24 -14.61 -2.86 1.97
N ASP A 25 -15.49 -2.18 2.69
CA ASP A 25 -16.72 -1.62 2.12
C ASP A 25 -16.39 -0.52 1.09
N ALA A 26 -15.48 0.40 1.42
CA ALA A 26 -14.98 1.40 0.47
C ALA A 26 -14.35 0.79 -0.80
N VAL A 27 -13.68 -0.37 -0.71
CA VAL A 27 -13.15 -1.07 -1.89
C VAL A 27 -14.25 -1.75 -2.71
N ARG A 28 -15.28 -2.29 -2.06
CA ARG A 28 -16.40 -2.97 -2.71
C ARG A 28 -17.31 -1.98 -3.45
N ASP A 29 -17.54 -0.83 -2.84
CA ASP A 29 -18.27 0.28 -3.46
C ASP A 29 -17.49 0.84 -4.67
N GLY A 30 -16.16 0.72 -4.63
CA GLY A 30 -15.28 1.15 -5.70
C GLY A 30 -15.09 2.67 -5.73
N LEU A 31 -14.53 3.19 -6.82
CA LEU A 31 -14.34 4.61 -7.08
C LEU A 31 -15.45 5.19 -7.98
N GLY A 32 -16.27 4.36 -8.63
CA GLY A 32 -17.35 4.81 -9.51
C GLY A 32 -18.33 3.71 -9.95
N GLU A 33 -19.44 4.11 -10.60
CA GLU A 33 -20.61 3.25 -10.89
C GLU A 33 -20.53 2.47 -12.22
N GLY A 34 -19.46 2.61 -13.01
CA GLY A 34 -19.35 2.03 -14.35
C GLY A 34 -19.12 0.50 -14.39
N PRO A 35 -19.25 -0.16 -15.56
CA PRO A 35 -18.85 -1.55 -15.73
C PRO A 35 -17.31 -1.67 -15.71
N VAL A 36 -16.77 -2.36 -14.69
CA VAL A 36 -15.33 -2.42 -14.43
C VAL A 36 -14.73 -3.76 -14.83
N ARG A 37 -13.50 -3.72 -15.33
CA ARG A 37 -12.67 -4.91 -15.56
C ARG A 37 -12.17 -5.48 -14.23
N TRP A 38 -12.76 -6.58 -13.78
CA TRP A 38 -12.31 -7.32 -12.60
C TRP A 38 -11.02 -8.11 -12.86
N GLY A 39 -10.31 -8.45 -11.78
CA GLY A 39 -9.17 -9.37 -11.83
C GLY A 39 -7.90 -8.76 -12.44
N LEU A 40 -7.76 -7.43 -12.35
CA LEU A 40 -6.52 -6.75 -12.66
C LEU A 40 -5.55 -6.89 -11.48
N GLY A 41 -4.31 -7.24 -11.79
CA GLY A 41 -3.21 -7.24 -10.83
C GLY A 41 -2.02 -6.47 -11.35
N VAL A 42 -1.07 -6.22 -10.47
CA VAL A 42 0.21 -5.59 -10.78
C VAL A 42 1.34 -6.56 -10.47
N ALA A 43 2.39 -6.54 -11.29
CA ALA A 43 3.66 -7.14 -10.93
C ALA A 43 4.69 -6.02 -10.76
N VAL A 44 5.51 -6.10 -9.72
CA VAL A 44 6.62 -5.18 -9.49
C VAL A 44 7.91 -5.98 -9.52
N VAL A 45 8.81 -5.64 -10.43
CA VAL A 45 10.15 -6.22 -10.49
C VAL A 45 11.07 -5.34 -9.65
N VAL A 46 11.75 -5.95 -8.68
CA VAL A 46 12.61 -5.28 -7.69
C VAL A 46 14.01 -5.86 -7.82
N ALA A 47 14.96 -5.01 -8.21
CA ALA A 47 16.38 -5.35 -8.26
C ALA A 47 17.03 -5.17 -6.89
N ASP A 48 16.79 -4.01 -6.30
CA ASP A 48 17.27 -3.60 -4.99
C ASP A 48 16.25 -2.61 -4.41
N LEU A 49 16.14 -2.59 -3.08
CA LEU A 49 15.16 -1.77 -2.37
C LEU A 49 15.84 -0.54 -1.78
N ASP A 50 15.63 0.60 -2.42
CA ASP A 50 15.71 1.90 -1.77
C ASP A 50 14.31 2.33 -1.32
N VAL A 51 14.14 2.60 -0.01
CA VAL A 51 12.82 2.83 0.60
C VAL A 51 12.16 4.09 0.04
N GLU A 52 12.91 5.19 -0.09
CA GLU A 52 12.39 6.46 -0.61
C GLU A 52 11.94 6.31 -2.05
N THR A 53 12.81 5.76 -2.89
CA THR A 53 12.58 5.56 -4.32
C THR A 53 11.41 4.59 -4.56
N PHE A 54 11.28 3.54 -3.75
CA PHE A 54 10.15 2.62 -3.82
C PHE A 54 8.82 3.31 -3.47
N ILE A 55 8.79 4.12 -2.40
CA ILE A 55 7.59 4.85 -1.97
C ILE A 55 7.17 5.85 -3.05
N ALA A 56 8.11 6.64 -3.57
CA ALA A 56 7.86 7.58 -4.66
C ALA A 56 7.36 6.86 -5.92
N GLY A 57 7.99 5.74 -6.29
CA GLY A 57 7.61 4.91 -7.43
C GLY A 57 6.21 4.31 -7.31
N ALA A 58 5.85 3.77 -6.14
CA ALA A 58 4.52 3.21 -5.89
C ALA A 58 3.42 4.28 -5.98
N ALA A 59 3.67 5.46 -5.41
CA ALA A 59 2.76 6.60 -5.50
C ALA A 59 2.63 7.10 -6.94
N GLY A 60 3.76 7.32 -7.62
CA GLY A 60 3.78 7.75 -9.02
C GLY A 60 3.04 6.79 -9.94
N PHE A 61 3.24 5.48 -9.75
CA PHE A 61 2.51 4.45 -10.50
C PHE A 61 1.01 4.57 -10.31
N ALA A 62 0.54 4.61 -9.05
CA ALA A 62 -0.89 4.70 -8.76
C ALA A 62 -1.53 6.01 -9.25
N LEU A 63 -0.80 7.13 -9.17
CA LEU A 63 -1.28 8.46 -9.59
C LEU A 63 -1.39 8.61 -11.12
N THR A 64 -0.66 7.82 -11.90
CA THR A 64 -0.65 7.91 -13.38
C THR A 64 -1.59 6.90 -14.07
N LEU A 65 -2.26 6.04 -13.31
CA LEU A 65 -3.18 5.06 -13.87
C LEU A 65 -4.42 5.73 -14.52
N PRO A 66 -4.87 5.26 -15.69
CA PRO A 66 -6.18 5.61 -16.24
C PRO A 66 -7.32 5.09 -15.36
N ASP A 67 -8.46 5.78 -15.35
CA ASP A 67 -9.60 5.52 -14.47
C ASP A 67 -10.13 4.07 -14.53
N ASP A 68 -10.18 3.46 -15.72
CA ASP A 68 -10.64 2.08 -15.88
C ASP A 68 -9.68 1.05 -15.22
N ALA A 69 -8.37 1.30 -15.31
CA ALA A 69 -7.34 0.48 -14.68
C ALA A 69 -7.26 0.73 -13.16
N ARG A 70 -7.41 2.00 -12.73
CA ARG A 70 -7.51 2.39 -11.32
C ARG A 70 -8.60 1.60 -10.63
N GLU A 71 -9.80 1.66 -11.20
CA GLU A 71 -11.00 1.07 -10.61
C GLU A 71 -10.93 -0.47 -10.60
N GLY A 72 -10.50 -1.08 -11.72
CA GLY A 72 -10.37 -2.54 -11.79
C GLY A 72 -9.31 -3.11 -10.85
N TRP A 73 -8.23 -2.37 -10.63
CA TRP A 73 -7.19 -2.76 -9.69
C TRP A 73 -7.59 -2.51 -8.24
N TYR A 74 -8.27 -1.40 -7.94
CA TYR A 74 -8.80 -1.09 -6.62
C TYR A 74 -9.78 -2.17 -6.15
N ARG A 75 -10.77 -2.55 -6.99
CA ARG A 75 -11.71 -3.65 -6.71
C ARG A 75 -11.04 -5.02 -6.56
N SER A 76 -9.83 -5.17 -7.08
CA SER A 76 -9.00 -6.35 -6.86
C SER A 76 -8.11 -6.21 -5.61
N PHE A 77 -8.48 -5.32 -4.69
CA PHE A 77 -7.74 -4.97 -3.47
C PHE A 77 -6.28 -4.64 -3.74
N THR A 78 -6.03 -3.90 -4.83
CA THR A 78 -4.69 -3.53 -5.31
C THR A 78 -3.70 -4.72 -5.38
N ARG A 79 -4.21 -5.91 -5.71
CA ARG A 79 -3.43 -7.16 -5.75
C ARG A 79 -2.14 -6.99 -6.54
N THR A 80 -1.02 -7.23 -5.86
CA THR A 80 0.33 -7.02 -6.41
C THR A 80 1.21 -8.23 -6.10
N VAL A 81 2.07 -8.62 -7.05
CA VAL A 81 3.14 -9.59 -6.84
C VAL A 81 4.48 -8.88 -6.99
N PHE A 82 5.38 -9.09 -6.03
CA PHE A 82 6.76 -8.61 -6.09
C PHE A 82 7.65 -9.73 -6.61
N LEU A 83 8.49 -9.42 -7.59
CA LEU A 83 9.38 -10.36 -8.28
C LEU A 83 10.81 -9.86 -8.15
N ALA A 84 11.73 -10.74 -7.77
CA ALA A 84 13.15 -10.41 -7.70
C ALA A 84 13.77 -10.49 -9.11
N GLY A 85 14.43 -9.42 -9.55
CA GLY A 85 15.10 -9.35 -10.85
C GLY A 85 15.46 -7.93 -11.24
N HIS A 86 16.22 -7.77 -12.32
CA HIS A 86 16.59 -6.43 -12.81
C HIS A 86 15.61 -5.98 -13.91
N PRO A 87 14.90 -4.84 -13.74
CA PRO A 87 13.92 -4.39 -14.73
C PRO A 87 14.47 -4.29 -16.16
N ALA A 88 15.70 -3.78 -16.32
CA ALA A 88 16.36 -3.64 -17.61
C ALA A 88 16.51 -4.98 -18.37
N THR A 89 16.75 -6.08 -17.65
CA THR A 89 16.96 -7.40 -18.25
C THR A 89 15.68 -7.98 -18.87
N VAL A 90 14.51 -7.58 -18.37
CA VAL A 90 13.21 -8.10 -18.84
C VAL A 90 12.44 -7.10 -19.72
N ALA A 91 12.85 -5.83 -19.75
CA ALA A 91 12.15 -4.74 -20.43
C ALA A 91 11.93 -4.99 -21.94
N ALA A 92 12.90 -5.64 -22.61
CA ALA A 92 12.83 -5.90 -24.05
C ALA A 92 11.67 -6.85 -24.45
N LEU A 93 11.34 -7.82 -23.58
CA LEU A 93 10.26 -8.80 -23.82
C LEU A 93 8.97 -8.44 -23.07
N HIS A 94 9.10 -7.67 -21.99
CA HIS A 94 8.01 -7.24 -21.14
C HIS A 94 8.19 -5.74 -20.88
N PRO A 95 7.49 -4.86 -21.63
CA PRO A 95 7.53 -3.43 -21.35
C PRO A 95 6.83 -3.14 -20.02
N TYR A 96 7.48 -2.39 -19.14
CA TYR A 96 6.87 -1.87 -17.92
C TYR A 96 6.03 -0.63 -18.24
N ARG A 97 5.06 -0.32 -17.38
CA ARG A 97 4.30 0.93 -17.46
C ARG A 97 5.06 2.09 -16.84
N GLN A 98 5.73 1.81 -15.73
CA GLN A 98 6.52 2.79 -14.99
C GLN A 98 7.72 2.11 -14.36
N ALA A 99 8.82 2.84 -14.24
CA ALA A 99 9.98 2.46 -13.46
C ALA A 99 10.40 3.64 -12.57
N THR A 100 11.19 3.35 -11.54
CA THR A 100 11.92 4.38 -10.81
C THR A 100 13.04 4.97 -11.68
N ASP A 101 13.49 6.18 -11.36
CA ASP A 101 14.52 6.89 -12.14
C ASP A 101 15.85 6.14 -12.18
N ASP A 102 16.16 5.39 -11.12
CA ASP A 102 17.33 4.52 -11.02
C ASP A 102 17.14 3.13 -11.66
N ALA A 103 15.97 2.88 -12.25
CA ALA A 103 15.55 1.61 -12.84
C ALA A 103 15.67 0.38 -11.92
N ARG A 104 15.67 0.56 -10.60
CA ARG A 104 15.72 -0.53 -9.62
C ARG A 104 14.37 -1.19 -9.37
N CYS A 105 13.28 -0.45 -9.54
CA CYS A 105 11.92 -0.95 -9.46
C CYS A 105 11.16 -0.66 -10.75
N ALA A 106 10.34 -1.61 -11.21
CA ALA A 106 9.45 -1.40 -12.35
C ALA A 106 8.08 -2.07 -12.16
N TRP A 107 7.03 -1.34 -12.51
CA TRP A 107 5.64 -1.73 -12.38
C TRP A 107 5.05 -2.16 -13.72
N TYR A 108 4.37 -3.30 -13.68
CA TYR A 108 3.71 -3.94 -14.81
C TYR A 108 2.22 -4.05 -14.53
N GLY A 109 1.40 -3.54 -15.44
CA GLY A 109 -0.06 -3.52 -15.29
C GLY A 109 -0.60 -2.16 -14.80
N PRO A 110 -1.81 -2.11 -14.20
CA PRO A 110 -2.68 -3.24 -13.91
C PRO A 110 -3.09 -3.99 -15.16
N ALA A 111 -3.00 -5.32 -15.11
CA ALA A 111 -3.31 -6.19 -16.24
C ALA A 111 -3.94 -7.50 -15.76
N ARG A 112 -4.57 -8.23 -16.67
CA ARG A 112 -5.08 -9.58 -16.37
C ARG A 112 -3.94 -10.51 -15.99
N ARG A 113 -4.21 -11.48 -15.13
CA ARG A 113 -3.23 -12.49 -14.69
C ARG A 113 -2.51 -13.18 -15.85
N SER A 114 -3.20 -13.49 -16.95
CA SER A 114 -2.59 -14.13 -18.12
C SER A 114 -1.51 -13.28 -18.79
N ALA A 115 -1.64 -11.95 -18.75
CA ALA A 115 -0.65 -11.03 -19.31
C ALA A 115 0.59 -10.89 -18.40
N LEU A 116 0.43 -11.04 -17.08
CA LEU A 116 1.55 -10.99 -16.12
C LEU A 116 2.24 -12.36 -15.93
N GLN A 117 1.59 -13.44 -16.32
CA GLN A 117 2.08 -14.81 -16.10
C GLN A 117 3.45 -15.09 -16.73
N PRO A 118 3.80 -14.63 -17.95
CA PRO A 118 5.13 -14.85 -18.51
C PRO A 118 6.23 -14.27 -17.60
N LEU A 119 6.03 -13.04 -17.10
CA LEU A 119 6.97 -12.39 -16.19
C LEU A 119 7.12 -13.16 -14.86
N SER A 120 6.00 -13.60 -14.27
CA SER A 120 6.02 -14.40 -13.03
C SER A 120 6.58 -15.81 -13.19
N ARG A 121 6.72 -16.32 -14.42
CA ARG A 121 7.38 -17.61 -14.70
C ARG A 121 8.89 -17.45 -14.88
N LEU A 122 9.32 -16.29 -15.37
CA LEU A 122 10.74 -15.97 -15.59
C LEU A 122 11.44 -15.60 -14.28
N LEU A 123 10.75 -14.85 -13.42
CA LEU A 123 11.30 -14.32 -12.19
C LEU A 123 10.72 -15.04 -10.96
N ARG A 124 11.50 -15.05 -9.88
CA ARG A 124 11.03 -15.59 -8.60
C ARG A 124 10.25 -14.54 -7.84
N ALA A 125 9.26 -14.96 -7.07
CA ALA A 125 8.63 -14.10 -6.07
C ALA A 125 9.71 -13.56 -5.13
N PHE A 126 9.62 -12.26 -4.81
CA PHE A 126 10.56 -11.62 -3.92
C PHE A 126 10.35 -12.18 -2.50
N HIS A 127 11.41 -12.79 -1.96
CA HIS A 127 11.45 -13.29 -0.60
C HIS A 127 12.73 -12.78 0.03
N GLY A 128 12.61 -11.86 1.00
CA GLY A 128 13.72 -11.38 1.81
C GLY A 128 13.33 -11.52 3.27
N PRO A 129 13.89 -12.49 4.03
CA PRO A 129 13.52 -12.71 5.43
C PRO A 129 14.14 -11.67 6.36
N VAL A 130 15.16 -10.95 5.88
CA VAL A 130 15.81 -9.86 6.61
C VAL A 130 14.83 -8.70 6.75
N PRO A 131 14.79 -8.00 7.90
CA PRO A 131 14.06 -6.75 8.01
C PRO A 131 14.55 -5.73 6.99
N VAL A 132 13.64 -4.85 6.55
CA VAL A 132 14.03 -3.71 5.72
C VAL A 132 14.92 -2.76 6.52
N GLU A 133 15.99 -2.27 5.88
CA GLU A 133 16.78 -1.17 6.45
C GLU A 133 16.03 0.15 6.21
N VAL A 134 15.74 0.87 7.29
CA VAL A 134 15.05 2.15 7.27
C VAL A 134 15.91 3.18 7.99
N ALA A 135 15.86 4.43 7.54
CA ALA A 135 16.60 5.51 8.17
C ALA A 135 16.13 5.77 9.61
N ASP A 136 17.04 6.26 10.45
CA ASP A 136 16.67 6.76 11.77
C ASP A 136 15.89 8.08 11.63
N GLY A 137 14.62 8.05 12.05
CA GLY A 137 13.74 9.20 12.05
C GLY A 137 12.87 9.36 10.79
N PRO A 138 12.08 10.44 10.71
CA PRO A 138 11.12 10.63 9.62
C PRO A 138 11.81 10.88 8.27
N LEU A 139 11.45 10.08 7.27
CA LEU A 139 11.81 10.27 5.88
C LEU A 139 10.81 11.21 5.19
N THR A 140 11.25 12.12 4.33
CA THR A 140 10.34 12.94 3.51
C THR A 140 10.47 12.58 2.04
N VAL A 141 9.42 12.01 1.46
CA VAL A 141 9.37 11.59 0.06
C VAL A 141 8.56 12.58 -0.76
N ARG A 142 9.12 13.10 -1.85
CA ARG A 142 8.38 13.98 -2.78
C ARG A 142 7.65 13.13 -3.82
N LEU A 143 6.35 13.35 -3.96
CA LEU A 143 5.57 12.66 -4.99
C LEU A 143 5.73 13.37 -6.34
N PRO A 144 5.69 12.63 -7.47
CA PRO A 144 5.81 13.23 -8.79
C PRO A 144 4.76 14.31 -9.04
N GLY A 145 5.15 15.41 -9.70
CA GLY A 145 4.28 16.54 -10.02
C GLY A 145 4.82 17.87 -9.49
N THR A 146 4.14 18.97 -9.81
CA THR A 146 4.48 20.30 -9.29
C THR A 146 4.22 20.34 -7.79
N PRO A 147 5.19 20.77 -6.95
CA PRO A 147 5.02 20.80 -5.49
C PRO A 147 3.71 21.48 -5.07
N SER A 148 2.86 20.76 -4.34
CA SER A 148 1.56 21.25 -3.90
C SER A 148 1.64 22.06 -2.60
N GLY A 149 2.77 21.95 -1.88
CA GLY A 149 2.94 22.47 -0.52
C GLY A 149 2.26 21.63 0.56
N ARG A 150 1.46 20.63 0.18
CA ARG A 150 0.77 19.73 1.12
C ARG A 150 1.73 18.67 1.66
N VAL A 151 1.62 18.40 2.95
CA VAL A 151 2.32 17.31 3.62
C VAL A 151 1.29 16.27 4.06
N VAL A 152 1.56 15.01 3.79
CA VAL A 152 0.77 13.86 4.22
C VAL A 152 1.64 13.05 5.16
N ASP A 153 1.09 12.68 6.32
CA ASP A 153 1.80 11.85 7.28
C ASP A 153 1.50 10.38 7.02
N MET A 154 2.52 9.55 7.16
CA MET A 154 2.43 8.10 7.09
C MET A 154 3.30 7.48 8.17
N VAL A 155 2.71 6.60 8.97
CA VAL A 155 3.42 5.78 9.96
C VAL A 155 3.35 4.32 9.54
N VAL A 156 4.46 3.60 9.65
CA VAL A 156 4.59 2.19 9.22
C VAL A 156 5.24 1.35 10.31
N ALA A 157 4.63 0.22 10.64
CA ALA A 157 5.22 -0.78 11.51
C ALA A 157 6.27 -1.62 10.76
N VAL A 158 7.50 -1.70 11.29
CA VAL A 158 8.59 -2.51 10.71
C VAL A 158 9.07 -3.65 11.61
N GLY A 159 8.65 -3.69 12.88
CA GLY A 159 9.03 -4.75 13.81
C GLY A 159 8.47 -6.11 13.42
N GLY A 160 9.34 -7.11 13.25
CA GLY A 160 8.93 -8.44 12.80
C GLY A 160 8.35 -8.46 11.38
N VAL A 161 8.72 -7.49 10.54
CA VAL A 161 8.29 -7.37 9.14
C VAL A 161 9.49 -7.63 8.23
N SER A 162 9.41 -8.69 7.45
CA SER A 162 10.37 -9.03 6.41
C SER A 162 10.29 -8.02 5.25
N THR A 163 11.37 -7.86 4.47
CA THR A 163 11.37 -6.95 3.30
C THR A 163 10.22 -7.23 2.34
N GLY A 164 9.89 -8.51 2.09
CA GLY A 164 8.77 -8.86 1.22
C GLY A 164 7.41 -8.41 1.75
N GLU A 165 7.20 -8.50 3.06
CA GLU A 165 5.97 -7.98 3.70
C GLU A 165 5.94 -6.46 3.67
N TYR A 166 7.07 -5.80 3.93
CA TYR A 166 7.18 -4.36 3.87
C TYR A 166 6.73 -3.84 2.49
N LEU A 167 7.28 -4.40 1.41
CA LEU A 167 6.89 -4.06 0.03
C LEU A 167 5.38 -4.17 -0.16
N VAL A 168 4.77 -5.26 0.32
CA VAL A 168 3.32 -5.48 0.24
C VAL A 168 2.57 -4.42 1.05
N HIS A 169 2.88 -4.24 2.33
CA HIS A 169 2.14 -3.33 3.21
C HIS A 169 2.22 -1.88 2.72
N VAL A 170 3.42 -1.40 2.42
CA VAL A 170 3.66 -0.03 1.95
C VAL A 170 3.01 0.21 0.60
N HIS A 171 3.15 -0.71 -0.35
CA HIS A 171 2.53 -0.55 -1.67
C HIS A 171 1.01 -0.52 -1.60
N HIS A 172 0.37 -1.42 -0.85
CA HIS A 172 -1.09 -1.40 -0.68
C HIS A 172 -1.54 -0.10 0.00
N LEU A 173 -0.84 0.35 1.04
CA LEU A 173 -1.18 1.58 1.74
C LEU A 173 -1.12 2.80 0.80
N ILE A 174 -0.01 2.96 0.08
CA ILE A 174 0.21 4.10 -0.82
C ILE A 174 -0.74 4.04 -2.03
N ALA A 175 -0.85 2.87 -2.67
CA ALA A 175 -1.69 2.72 -3.85
C ALA A 175 -3.15 3.02 -3.54
N GLU A 176 -3.70 2.46 -2.46
CA GLU A 176 -5.09 2.74 -2.07
C GLU A 176 -5.28 4.20 -1.66
N ALA A 177 -4.33 4.81 -0.95
CA ALA A 177 -4.40 6.23 -0.62
C ALA A 177 -4.41 7.12 -1.87
N ALA A 178 -3.59 6.83 -2.87
CA ALA A 178 -3.56 7.54 -4.15
C ALA A 178 -4.85 7.29 -4.97
N LEU A 179 -5.37 6.07 -4.96
CA LEU A 179 -6.60 5.71 -5.66
C LEU A 179 -7.82 6.42 -5.07
N ARG A 180 -7.87 6.57 -3.74
CA ARG A 180 -8.89 7.31 -2.99
C ARG A 180 -8.68 8.83 -2.96
N GLY A 181 -7.62 9.34 -3.60
CA GLY A 181 -7.33 10.78 -3.69
C GLY A 181 -6.80 11.41 -2.40
N LEU A 182 -6.37 10.59 -1.42
CA LEU A 182 -5.70 11.05 -0.20
C LEU A 182 -4.29 11.55 -0.51
N LEU A 183 -3.63 10.94 -1.49
CA LEU A 183 -2.39 11.43 -2.10
C LEU A 183 -2.67 12.09 -3.45
N ARG A 184 -1.95 13.17 -3.74
CA ARG A 184 -2.04 13.90 -5.02
C ARG A 184 -0.64 14.11 -5.61
N PRO A 185 -0.55 14.34 -6.94
CA PRO A 185 0.71 14.74 -7.55
C PRO A 185 1.30 15.97 -6.86
N GLY A 186 2.61 15.94 -6.60
CA GLY A 186 3.34 17.03 -5.95
C GLY A 186 3.24 17.12 -4.43
N ASP A 187 2.47 16.26 -3.77
CA ASP A 187 2.45 16.18 -2.30
C ASP A 187 3.83 15.75 -1.75
N ALA A 188 4.13 16.12 -0.50
CA ALA A 188 5.19 15.50 0.28
C ALA A 188 4.61 14.47 1.24
N LEU A 189 5.20 13.28 1.27
CA LEU A 189 4.87 12.23 2.22
C LEU A 189 5.94 12.18 3.32
N ARG A 190 5.57 12.50 4.56
CA ARG A 190 6.43 12.32 5.73
C ARG A 190 6.18 10.93 6.30
N VAL A 191 7.18 10.07 6.21
CA VAL A 191 7.12 8.65 6.56
C VAL A 191 7.91 8.41 7.85
N GLU A 192 7.23 7.93 8.88
CA GLU A 192 7.84 7.51 10.13
C GLU A 192 7.75 5.97 10.25
N HIS A 193 8.90 5.33 10.39
CA HIS A 193 8.97 3.89 10.66
C HIS A 193 9.05 3.64 12.17
N ARG A 194 8.11 2.84 12.69
CA ARG A 194 8.06 2.45 14.11
C ARG A 194 8.17 0.93 14.25
N GLN A 195 8.65 0.45 15.39
CA GLN A 195 8.69 -0.99 15.65
C GLN A 195 7.28 -1.59 15.68
N THR A 196 6.34 -0.92 16.35
CA THR A 196 4.92 -1.30 16.45
C THR A 196 4.04 -0.07 16.33
N LEU A 197 2.77 -0.28 15.98
CA LEU A 197 1.74 0.75 16.01
C LEU A 197 0.63 0.25 16.94
N ASP A 198 0.45 0.92 18.07
CA ASP A 198 -0.64 0.62 19.00
C ASP A 198 -1.93 1.28 18.49
N ALA A 199 -2.99 0.49 18.33
CA ALA A 199 -4.28 0.99 17.87
C ALA A 199 -4.86 2.06 18.81
N ALA A 200 -4.54 2.01 20.09
CA ALA A 200 -4.99 3.00 21.07
C ALA A 200 -4.43 4.41 20.78
N GLU A 201 -3.19 4.51 20.28
CA GLU A 201 -2.56 5.79 19.88
C GLU A 201 -3.30 6.45 18.70
N PHE A 202 -3.95 5.65 17.86
CA PHE A 202 -4.62 6.09 16.64
C PHE A 202 -6.14 6.01 16.73
N ARG A 203 -6.71 5.98 17.94
CA ARG A 203 -8.16 5.79 18.15
C ARG A 203 -9.01 6.79 17.37
N ASP A 204 -8.60 8.05 17.37
CA ASP A 204 -9.32 9.12 16.68
C ASP A 204 -9.24 8.94 15.15
N ASP A 205 -8.07 8.60 14.62
CA ASP A 205 -7.89 8.35 13.19
C ASP A 205 -8.62 7.08 12.72
N LEU A 206 -8.74 6.06 13.58
CA LEU A 206 -9.44 4.82 13.29
C LEU A 206 -10.97 4.91 13.51
N ALA A 207 -11.47 6.06 13.97
CA ALA A 207 -12.89 6.26 14.18
C ALA A 207 -13.66 6.19 12.84
N PRO A 208 -14.88 5.63 12.80
CA PRO A 208 -15.67 5.55 11.56
C PRO A 208 -15.88 6.88 10.85
N ALA A 209 -16.04 7.98 11.61
CA ALA A 209 -16.19 9.33 11.06
C ALA A 209 -14.95 9.85 10.31
N ARG A 210 -13.80 9.20 10.46
CA ARG A 210 -12.52 9.55 9.81
C ARG A 210 -12.18 8.63 8.65
N ALA A 211 -12.96 7.58 8.40
CA ALA A 211 -12.65 6.55 7.42
C ALA A 211 -12.35 7.10 6.02
N ASP A 212 -13.05 8.15 5.57
CA ASP A 212 -12.84 8.79 4.26
C ASP A 212 -11.62 9.71 4.17
N HIS A 213 -10.98 9.96 5.31
CA HIS A 213 -9.84 10.86 5.43
C HIS A 213 -8.55 10.15 5.81
N VAL A 214 -8.60 8.85 6.13
CA VAL A 214 -7.43 8.05 6.48
C VAL A 214 -7.32 6.84 5.57
N GLN A 215 -6.10 6.39 5.35
CA GLN A 215 -5.86 5.08 4.76
C GLN A 215 -5.16 4.20 5.79
N THR A 216 -5.68 2.99 6.00
CA THR A 216 -5.12 2.02 6.94
C THR A 216 -4.62 0.78 6.21
N ARG A 217 -3.61 0.14 6.78
CA ARG A 217 -3.17 -1.21 6.43
C ARG A 217 -3.32 -2.11 7.65
N ILE A 218 -4.49 -2.72 7.77
CA ILE A 218 -4.81 -3.67 8.83
C ILE A 218 -4.91 -5.05 8.21
N VAL A 219 -4.16 -6.02 8.75
CA VAL A 219 -4.23 -7.42 8.33
C VAL A 219 -4.07 -8.35 9.54
N PRO A 220 -4.45 -9.64 9.42
CA PRO A 220 -4.09 -10.64 10.40
C PRO A 220 -2.58 -10.70 10.64
N SER A 221 -2.17 -10.81 11.91
CA SER A 221 -0.78 -11.07 12.28
C SER A 221 -0.35 -12.44 11.75
N ARG A 222 0.89 -12.59 11.32
CA ARG A 222 1.39 -13.88 10.84
C ARG A 222 1.77 -14.83 11.97
N THR A 223 2.21 -14.27 13.09
CA THR A 223 2.52 -15.05 14.30
C THR A 223 1.25 -15.43 15.07
N GLU A 224 0.22 -14.60 14.94
CA GLU A 224 -1.06 -14.74 15.65
C GLU A 224 -2.23 -14.46 14.68
N PRO A 225 -2.57 -15.39 13.76
CA PRO A 225 -3.54 -15.16 12.69
C PRO A 225 -4.96 -14.80 13.13
N GLU A 226 -5.30 -15.06 14.39
CA GLU A 226 -6.56 -14.64 14.99
C GLU A 226 -6.56 -13.18 15.49
N HIS A 227 -5.40 -12.51 15.51
CA HIS A 227 -5.23 -11.12 15.90
C HIS A 227 -5.01 -10.22 14.68
N LEU A 228 -5.72 -9.09 14.63
CA LEU A 228 -5.45 -8.04 13.66
C LEU A 228 -4.29 -7.18 14.13
N ARG A 229 -3.49 -6.70 13.17
CA ARG A 229 -2.38 -5.78 13.40
C ARG A 229 -2.46 -4.59 12.46
N LEU A 230 -2.22 -3.40 12.99
CA LEU A 230 -2.02 -2.17 12.22
C LEU A 230 -0.57 -2.12 11.72
N TYR A 231 -0.39 -2.19 10.41
CA TYR A 231 0.91 -2.11 9.75
C TYR A 231 1.22 -0.73 9.20
N GLY A 232 0.19 0.08 8.94
CA GLY A 232 0.40 1.45 8.56
C GLY A 232 -0.87 2.27 8.57
N LEU A 233 -0.69 3.56 8.77
CA LEU A 233 -1.73 4.57 8.76
C LEU A 233 -1.18 5.75 7.94
N LEU A 234 -2.01 6.29 7.07
CA LEU A 234 -1.73 7.49 6.30
C LEU A 234 -2.84 8.49 6.56
N THR A 235 -2.43 9.67 7.03
CA THR A 235 -3.32 10.76 7.41
C THR A 235 -2.87 12.01 6.64
N PRO A 236 -3.67 12.53 5.71
CA PRO A 236 -3.37 13.78 5.08
C PRO A 236 -3.51 14.90 6.09
N ASN A 237 -2.42 15.60 6.38
CA ASN A 237 -2.53 16.83 7.14
C ASN A 237 -3.27 17.83 6.26
N ARG A 238 -4.41 18.30 6.75
CA ARG A 238 -4.85 19.65 6.39
C ARG A 238 -3.85 20.56 7.09
N LEU A 239 -2.80 21.00 6.39
CA LEU A 239 -2.27 22.31 6.77
C LEU A 239 -3.44 23.27 6.62
N GLU A 240 -3.93 23.74 7.76
CA GLU A 240 -4.95 24.77 7.86
C GLU A 240 -4.56 25.93 6.94
N GLY A 241 -5.49 26.25 6.06
CA GLY A 241 -5.34 27.25 5.03
C GLY A 241 -6.71 27.65 4.51
N THR A 242 -7.66 27.89 5.42
CA THR A 242 -8.61 28.99 5.21
C THR A 242 -7.79 30.27 5.16
N ASN A 243 -7.48 30.72 3.94
CA ASN A 243 -7.41 32.15 3.66
C ASN A 243 -8.83 32.67 3.46
#